data_AF-A0A134AFD6-F1
#
_entry.id   AF-A0A134AFD6-F1
#
_cell.length_a   1.000
_cell.length_b   1.000
_cell.length_c   1.000
_cell.angle_alpha   90.00
_cell.angle_beta   90.00
_cell.angle_gamma   90.00
#
_symmetry.space_group_name_H-M   'P 1'
#
loop_
_entity.id
_entity.type
_entity.pdbx_description
1 polymer ?
#
loop_
_entity_poly.entity_id
_entity_poly.type
_entity_poly.pdbx_seq_one_letter_code
_entity_poly.pdbx_strand_id
1 'polypeptide(L)'
;MDNLGKGIEYILQGLVYKLILSQVIFDKMEIIANKSYTIPNLLIYMYLYGFYLFFDFAGYSLMAVGVSKIFGIETPMNFNKPFLAKDMKDFWNRWHISLSHWFRDFIFSRLVFKMFKNKTFKKQLTTAMVAYIVNMTVMGIWHGLNLSYLLYGLYHGMILAITEYFQKTKFYKSNKNKKWFEYSSIFVTFNLVMFGFFIFSEKFVYILRILGGRLW
;
A
#
# COMPACT_ATOMS: atom_id res chain seq x y z
N MET A 1 -26.10 -14.08 -18.90
CA MET A 1 -26.51 -14.46 -17.53
C MET A 1 -25.31 -14.48 -16.59
N ASP A 2 -24.18 -15.07 -16.99
CA ASP A 2 -22.99 -15.23 -16.13
C ASP A 2 -22.39 -13.91 -15.61
N ASN A 3 -22.36 -12.87 -16.45
CA ASN A 3 -21.89 -11.53 -16.04
C ASN A 3 -22.80 -10.86 -15.01
N LEU A 4 -24.11 -11.07 -15.10
CA LEU A 4 -25.09 -10.56 -14.14
C LEU A 4 -24.88 -11.23 -12.78
N GLY A 5 -24.81 -12.57 -12.76
CA GLY A 5 -24.60 -13.34 -11.52
C GLY A 5 -23.31 -12.96 -10.81
N LYS A 6 -22.19 -12.92 -11.55
CA LYS A 6 -20.89 -12.53 -10.96
C LYS A 6 -20.84 -11.07 -10.54
N GLY A 7 -21.51 -10.19 -11.27
CA GLY A 7 -21.63 -8.78 -10.90
C GLY A 7 -22.36 -8.59 -9.56
N ILE A 8 -23.50 -9.27 -9.38
CA ILE A 8 -24.25 -9.28 -8.12
C ILE A 8 -23.41 -9.87 -6.98
N GLU A 9 -22.69 -10.98 -7.21
CA GLU A 9 -21.81 -11.57 -6.21
C GLU A 9 -20.76 -10.56 -5.70
N TYR A 10 -20.10 -9.82 -6.61
CA TYR A 10 -19.13 -8.79 -6.24
C TYR A 10 -19.76 -7.62 -5.49
N ILE A 11 -20.98 -7.21 -5.86
CA ILE A 11 -21.70 -6.18 -5.12
C ILE A 11 -22.01 -6.65 -3.69
N LEU A 12 -22.54 -7.86 -3.52
CA LEU A 12 -22.86 -8.42 -2.20
C LEU A 12 -21.60 -8.59 -1.33
N GLN A 13 -20.52 -9.13 -1.88
CA GLN A 13 -19.24 -9.22 -1.17
C GLN A 13 -18.70 -7.83 -0.78
N GLY A 14 -18.80 -6.85 -1.69
CA GLY A 14 -18.37 -5.48 -1.43
C GLY A 14 -19.20 -4.79 -0.34
N LEU A 15 -20.50 -5.05 -0.27
CA LEU A 15 -21.37 -4.58 0.81
C LEU A 15 -20.96 -5.18 2.16
N VAL A 16 -20.66 -6.48 2.24
CA VAL A 16 -20.15 -7.10 3.48
C VAL A 16 -18.85 -6.44 3.92
N TYR A 17 -17.91 -6.22 2.99
CA TYR A 17 -16.63 -5.59 3.30
C TYR A 17 -16.82 -4.16 3.80
N LYS A 18 -17.62 -3.36 3.10
CA LYS A 18 -17.75 -1.93 3.39
C LYS A 18 -18.70 -1.63 4.54
N LEU A 19 -19.85 -2.29 4.62
CA LEU A 19 -20.88 -1.94 5.61
C LEU A 19 -20.74 -2.71 6.91
N ILE A 20 -20.16 -3.91 6.89
CA ILE A 20 -20.04 -4.76 8.09
C ILE A 20 -18.60 -4.74 8.60
N LEU A 21 -17.66 -5.26 7.81
CA LEU A 21 -16.28 -5.45 8.28
C LEU A 21 -15.58 -4.11 8.55
N SER A 22 -15.64 -3.20 7.59
CA SER A 22 -15.04 -1.87 7.73
C SER A 22 -15.63 -1.11 8.92
N GLN A 23 -16.97 -1.11 9.07
CA GLN A 23 -17.64 -0.40 10.18
C GLN A 23 -17.23 -0.94 11.54
N VAL A 24 -17.25 -2.28 11.74
CA VAL A 24 -16.85 -2.89 13.02
C VAL A 24 -15.40 -2.56 13.38
N ILE A 25 -14.51 -2.48 12.38
CA ILE A 25 -13.11 -2.13 12.60
C ILE A 25 -12.99 -0.63 12.90
N PHE A 26 -13.74 0.21 12.19
CA PHE A 26 -13.77 1.66 12.39
C PHE A 26 -14.20 2.03 13.82
N ASP A 27 -15.30 1.45 14.30
CA ASP A 27 -15.81 1.73 15.66
C ASP A 27 -14.75 1.38 16.72
N LYS A 28 -14.08 0.24 16.56
CA LYS A 28 -12.96 -0.16 17.44
C LYS A 28 -11.76 0.77 17.31
N MET A 29 -11.44 1.20 16.09
CA MET A 29 -10.34 2.11 15.81
C MET A 29 -10.56 3.46 16.49
N GLU A 30 -11.76 4.02 16.43
CA GLU A 30 -12.11 5.28 17.09
C GLU A 30 -11.99 5.21 18.62
N ILE A 31 -12.45 4.10 19.23
CA ILE A 31 -12.28 3.88 20.67
C ILE A 31 -10.79 3.93 21.05
N ILE A 32 -9.92 3.27 20.28
CA ILE A 32 -8.47 3.26 20.54
C ILE A 32 -7.84 4.63 20.25
N ALA A 33 -8.32 5.34 19.22
CA ALA A 33 -7.81 6.65 18.82
C ALA A 33 -8.00 7.76 19.87
N ASN A 34 -8.99 7.58 20.76
CA ASN A 34 -9.33 8.47 21.87
C ASN A 34 -8.67 8.07 23.21
N LYS A 35 -7.94 6.95 23.25
CA LYS A 35 -7.14 6.56 24.43
C LYS A 35 -5.81 7.28 24.47
N SER A 36 -5.11 7.18 25.61
CA SER A 36 -3.74 7.64 25.78
C SER A 36 -2.79 7.04 24.73
N TYR A 37 -1.85 7.85 24.25
CA TYR A 37 -0.82 7.49 23.27
C TYR A 37 0.29 6.60 23.85
N THR A 38 -0.06 5.41 24.33
CA THR A 38 0.90 4.38 24.75
C THR A 38 1.28 3.50 23.57
N ILE A 39 2.49 2.91 23.58
CA ILE A 39 2.96 2.03 22.50
C ILE A 39 1.96 0.91 22.15
N PRO A 40 1.35 0.19 23.11
CA PRO A 40 0.36 -0.84 22.78
C PRO A 40 -0.87 -0.29 22.05
N ASN A 41 -1.40 0.86 22.48
CA ASN A 41 -2.57 1.48 21.84
C ASN A 41 -2.24 1.93 20.41
N LEU A 42 -1.04 2.47 20.17
CA LEU A 42 -0.58 2.86 18.84
C LEU A 42 -0.44 1.67 17.89
N LEU A 43 0.10 0.55 18.39
CA LEU A 43 0.20 -0.68 17.60
C LEU A 43 -1.20 -1.21 17.24
N ILE A 44 -2.12 -1.24 18.20
CA ILE A 44 -3.51 -1.67 17.94
C ILE A 44 -4.16 -0.74 16.90
N TYR A 45 -4.00 0.58 17.06
CA TYR A 45 -4.52 1.56 16.10
C TYR A 45 -3.95 1.34 14.69
N MET A 46 -2.63 1.14 14.56
CA MET A 46 -1.96 0.89 13.27
C MET A 46 -2.61 -0.28 12.52
N TYR A 47 -2.81 -1.42 13.19
CA TYR A 47 -3.43 -2.58 12.55
C TYR A 47 -4.91 -2.36 12.24
N LEU A 48 -5.67 -1.76 13.17
CA LEU A 48 -7.09 -1.45 12.93
C LEU A 48 -7.25 -0.50 11.74
N TYR A 49 -6.45 0.56 11.65
CA TYR A 49 -6.47 1.50 10.53
C TYR A 49 -6.13 0.82 9.21
N GLY A 50 -5.10 -0.03 9.17
CA GLY A 50 -4.72 -0.74 7.95
C GLY A 50 -5.80 -1.71 7.45
N PHE A 51 -6.49 -2.41 8.36
CA PHE A 51 -7.62 -3.27 7.98
C PHE A 51 -8.86 -2.46 7.60
N TYR A 52 -9.18 -1.39 8.33
CA TYR A 52 -10.27 -0.47 7.98
C TYR A 52 -10.08 0.06 6.56
N LEU A 53 -8.90 0.62 6.27
CA LEU A 53 -8.54 1.15 4.96
C LEU A 53 -8.71 0.09 3.86
N PHE A 54 -8.27 -1.14 4.11
CA PHE A 54 -8.44 -2.24 3.15
C PHE A 54 -9.91 -2.59 2.93
N PHE A 55 -10.69 -2.84 3.98
CA PHE A 55 -12.06 -3.32 3.82
C PHE A 55 -13.00 -2.24 3.25
N ASP A 56 -12.85 -0.97 3.65
CA ASP A 56 -13.61 0.13 3.07
C ASP A 56 -13.35 0.24 1.57
N PHE A 57 -12.07 0.30 1.20
CA PHE A 57 -11.68 0.64 -0.15
C PHE A 57 -11.75 -0.56 -1.11
N ALA A 58 -11.47 -1.78 -0.62
CA ALA A 58 -11.71 -3.01 -1.38
C ALA A 58 -13.21 -3.27 -1.55
N GLY A 59 -14.04 -3.00 -0.53
CA GLY A 59 -15.49 -3.12 -0.62
C GLY A 59 -16.07 -2.19 -1.69
N TYR A 60 -15.67 -0.92 -1.67
CA TYR A 60 -16.03 0.05 -2.72
C TYR A 60 -15.59 -0.40 -4.12
N SER A 61 -14.31 -0.79 -4.26
CA SER A 61 -13.76 -1.21 -5.55
C SER A 61 -14.47 -2.44 -6.11
N LEU A 62 -14.83 -3.40 -5.25
CA LEU A 62 -15.50 -4.63 -5.66
C LEU A 62 -16.93 -4.37 -6.13
N MET A 63 -17.66 -3.46 -5.47
CA MET A 63 -18.96 -3.00 -5.95
C MET A 63 -18.86 -2.31 -7.31
N ALA A 64 -17.84 -1.46 -7.52
CA ALA A 64 -17.62 -0.81 -8.82
C ALA A 64 -17.36 -1.82 -9.95
N VAL A 65 -16.52 -2.84 -9.70
CA VAL A 65 -16.29 -3.94 -10.65
C VAL A 65 -17.57 -4.74 -10.89
N GLY A 66 -18.36 -4.99 -9.84
CA GLY A 66 -19.64 -5.70 -9.95
C GLY A 66 -20.63 -4.96 -10.85
N VAL A 67 -20.80 -3.65 -10.64
CA VAL A 67 -21.66 -2.80 -11.49
C VAL A 67 -21.15 -2.78 -12.92
N SER A 68 -19.84 -2.55 -13.14
CA SER A 68 -19.21 -2.58 -14.46
C SER A 68 -19.52 -3.88 -15.20
N LYS A 69 -19.45 -5.03 -14.51
CA LYS A 69 -19.70 -6.33 -15.09
C LYS A 69 -21.16 -6.53 -15.49
N ILE A 70 -22.11 -5.97 -14.74
CA ILE A 70 -23.54 -5.96 -15.09
C ILE A 70 -23.77 -5.17 -16.38
N PHE A 71 -23.07 -4.05 -16.57
CA PHE A 71 -23.08 -3.25 -17.81
C PHE A 71 -22.29 -3.88 -18.97
N GLY A 72 -21.70 -5.06 -18.78
CA GLY A 72 -20.92 -5.75 -19.82
C GLY A 72 -19.51 -5.15 -20.04
N ILE A 73 -19.03 -4.32 -19.12
CA ILE A 73 -17.70 -3.70 -19.17
C ILE A 73 -16.78 -4.44 -18.20
N GLU A 74 -15.66 -4.98 -18.68
CA GLU A 74 -14.67 -5.64 -17.83
C GLU A 74 -13.68 -4.61 -17.27
N THR A 75 -13.82 -4.28 -15.99
CA THR A 75 -12.89 -3.41 -15.27
C THR A 75 -11.87 -4.22 -14.47
N PRO A 76 -10.62 -3.74 -14.36
CA PRO A 76 -9.58 -4.45 -13.64
C PRO A 76 -9.85 -4.47 -12.13
N MET A 77 -9.53 -5.58 -11.49
CA MET A 77 -9.57 -5.69 -10.03
C MET A 77 -8.53 -4.79 -9.37
N ASN A 78 -8.92 -4.09 -8.31
CA ASN A 78 -7.99 -3.23 -7.55
C ASN A 78 -7.19 -3.98 -6.48
N PHE A 79 -7.66 -5.13 -6.02
CA PHE A 79 -7.05 -5.86 -4.91
C PHE A 79 -6.89 -7.35 -5.21
N ASN A 80 -5.75 -7.92 -4.85
CA ASN A 80 -5.48 -9.35 -4.98
C ASN A 80 -4.65 -9.89 -3.79
N LYS A 81 -5.33 -10.17 -2.68
CA LYS A 81 -4.73 -10.70 -1.44
C LYS A 81 -3.44 -9.95 -1.05
N PRO A 82 -3.49 -8.61 -0.87
CA PRO A 82 -2.29 -7.79 -0.72
C PRO A 82 -1.46 -8.13 0.52
N PHE A 83 -2.08 -8.60 1.60
CA PHE A 83 -1.38 -8.95 2.84
C PHE A 83 -0.60 -10.26 2.77
N LEU A 84 -0.71 -11.02 1.68
CA LEU A 84 0.12 -12.20 1.42
C LEU A 84 1.32 -11.89 0.51
N ALA A 85 1.58 -10.61 0.25
CA ALA A 85 2.71 -10.19 -0.56
C ALA A 85 4.04 -10.58 0.08
N LYS A 86 4.93 -11.17 -0.71
CA LYS A 86 6.26 -11.62 -0.23
C LYS A 86 7.26 -10.47 -0.13
N ASP A 87 7.06 -9.39 -0.87
CA ASP A 87 7.88 -8.19 -0.79
C ASP A 87 7.08 -6.96 -1.22
N MET A 88 7.71 -5.78 -1.09
CA MET A 88 7.03 -4.52 -1.40
C MET A 88 6.65 -4.38 -2.88
N LYS A 89 7.37 -5.03 -3.80
CA LYS A 89 6.99 -5.01 -5.23
C LYS A 89 5.76 -5.87 -5.48
N ASP A 90 5.71 -7.06 -4.88
CA ASP A 90 4.55 -7.94 -4.93
C ASP A 90 3.32 -7.27 -4.30
N PHE A 91 3.51 -6.52 -3.20
CA PHE A 91 2.44 -5.75 -2.56
C PHE A 91 1.82 -4.72 -3.51
N TRP A 92 2.63 -3.90 -4.18
CA TRP A 92 2.13 -2.89 -5.14
C TRP A 92 1.54 -3.47 -6.43
N ASN A 93 1.76 -4.77 -6.71
CA ASN A 93 1.04 -5.49 -7.77
C ASN A 93 -0.30 -6.08 -7.29
N ARG A 94 -0.63 -5.95 -6.00
CA ARG A 94 -1.82 -6.53 -5.34
C ARG A 94 -2.70 -5.50 -4.64
N TRP A 95 -2.19 -4.29 -4.42
CA TRP A 95 -2.87 -3.19 -3.73
C TRP A 95 -3.14 -2.05 -4.70
N HIS A 96 -4.37 -1.54 -4.73
CA HIS A 96 -4.79 -0.42 -5.59
C HIS A 96 -4.26 -0.53 -7.04
N ILE A 97 -4.40 -1.74 -7.63
CA ILE A 97 -3.69 -2.16 -8.84
C ILE A 97 -3.84 -1.18 -10.01
N SER A 98 -5.03 -0.63 -10.23
CA SER A 98 -5.28 0.34 -11.31
C SER A 98 -4.37 1.59 -11.20
N LEU A 99 -4.31 2.21 -10.01
CA LEU A 99 -3.45 3.36 -9.72
C LEU A 99 -1.98 2.98 -9.76
N SER A 100 -1.61 1.86 -9.14
CA SER A 100 -0.23 1.39 -9.12
C SER A 100 0.31 1.13 -10.52
N HIS A 101 -0.49 0.53 -11.40
CA HIS A 101 -0.16 0.34 -12.81
C HIS A 101 -0.10 1.66 -13.57
N TRP A 102 -1.05 2.57 -13.35
CA TRP A 102 -1.02 3.89 -13.97
C TRP A 102 0.28 4.64 -13.63
N PHE A 103 0.66 4.69 -12.35
CA PHE A 103 1.92 5.29 -11.92
C PHE A 103 3.14 4.58 -12.50
N ARG A 104 3.14 3.23 -12.52
CA ARG A 104 4.21 2.43 -13.12
C ARG A 104 4.42 2.81 -14.59
N ASP A 105 3.34 2.90 -15.36
CA ASP A 105 3.43 3.02 -16.82
C ASP A 105 3.64 4.47 -17.26
N PHE A 106 3.02 5.44 -16.57
CA PHE A 106 3.07 6.85 -16.96
C PHE A 106 4.14 7.67 -16.24
N ILE A 107 4.51 7.33 -15.00
CA ILE A 107 5.50 8.10 -14.23
C ILE A 107 6.82 7.34 -14.15
N PHE A 108 6.82 6.16 -13.51
CA PHE A 108 8.03 5.38 -13.28
C PHE A 108 8.74 5.01 -14.59
N SER A 109 8.04 4.39 -15.54
CA SER A 109 8.64 3.91 -16.78
C SER A 109 9.19 5.05 -17.63
N ARG A 110 8.46 6.17 -17.70
CA ARG A 110 8.91 7.38 -18.41
C ARG A 110 10.15 8.00 -17.77
N LEU A 111 10.19 8.06 -16.43
CA LEU A 111 11.33 8.57 -15.67
C LEU A 111 12.57 7.69 -15.87
N VAL A 112 12.42 6.37 -15.72
CA VAL A 112 13.49 5.39 -15.92
C VAL A 112 14.05 5.49 -17.34
N PHE A 113 13.19 5.54 -18.36
CA PHE A 113 13.61 5.70 -19.75
C PHE A 113 14.42 6.98 -19.97
N LYS A 114 13.95 8.11 -19.42
CA LYS A 114 14.65 9.41 -19.52
C LYS A 114 16.03 9.37 -18.86
N MET A 115 16.13 8.78 -17.67
CA MET A 115 17.42 8.67 -16.95
C MET A 115 18.40 7.73 -17.64
N PHE A 116 17.92 6.64 -18.27
CA PHE A 116 18.77 5.78 -19.09
C PHE A 116 19.29 6.48 -20.33
N LYS A 117 18.41 7.15 -21.07
CA LYS A 117 18.78 7.90 -22.27
C LYS A 117 19.84 8.96 -21.97
N ASN A 118 19.71 9.64 -20.84
CA ASN A 118 20.63 10.71 -20.43
C ASN A 118 21.87 10.20 -19.69
N LYS A 119 22.01 8.87 -19.49
CA LYS A 119 23.09 8.25 -18.70
C LYS A 119 23.29 8.92 -17.33
N THR A 120 22.18 9.35 -16.70
CA THR A 120 22.20 10.16 -15.46
C THR A 120 22.95 9.46 -14.31
N PHE A 121 22.86 8.13 -14.24
CA PHE A 121 23.59 7.32 -13.27
C PHE A 121 24.41 6.23 -13.96
N LYS A 122 25.59 5.93 -13.42
CA LYS A 122 26.48 4.87 -13.94
C LYS A 122 25.90 3.46 -13.75
N LYS A 123 25.14 3.22 -12.68
CA LYS A 123 24.59 1.90 -12.34
C LYS A 123 23.08 1.87 -12.58
N GLN A 124 22.62 0.85 -13.32
CA GLN A 124 21.20 0.58 -13.59
C GLN A 124 20.37 0.47 -12.30
N LEU A 125 20.95 -0.12 -11.27
CA LEU A 125 20.34 -0.30 -9.95
C LEU A 125 20.00 1.05 -9.29
N THR A 126 20.93 2.01 -9.35
CA THR A 126 20.72 3.35 -8.79
C THR A 126 19.59 4.08 -9.51
N THR A 127 19.52 3.96 -10.85
CA THR A 127 18.42 4.52 -11.65
C THR A 127 17.06 3.98 -11.19
N ALA A 128 16.94 2.66 -11.00
CA ALA A 128 15.68 2.05 -10.54
C ALA A 128 15.30 2.52 -9.12
N MET A 129 16.26 2.55 -8.19
CA MET A 129 16.04 2.99 -6.81
C MET A 129 15.56 4.45 -6.73
N VAL A 130 16.23 5.36 -7.45
CA VAL A 130 15.83 6.78 -7.51
C VAL A 130 14.45 6.91 -8.16
N ALA A 131 14.18 6.16 -9.23
CA ALA A 131 12.87 6.17 -9.88
C ALA A 131 11.75 5.71 -8.93
N TYR A 132 11.98 4.70 -8.10
CA TYR A 132 11.00 4.25 -7.11
C TYR A 132 10.70 5.34 -6.08
N ILE A 133 11.73 6.03 -5.56
CA ILE A 133 11.56 7.11 -4.59
C ILE A 133 10.76 8.25 -5.20
N VAL A 134 11.14 8.72 -6.40
CA VAL A 134 10.43 9.82 -7.06
C VAL A 134 8.98 9.41 -7.38
N ASN A 135 8.77 8.23 -7.97
CA ASN A 135 7.43 7.76 -8.32
C ASN A 135 6.50 7.71 -7.11
N MET A 136 6.95 7.11 -6.00
CA MET A 136 6.13 7.02 -4.79
C MET A 136 5.95 8.35 -4.08
N THR A 137 6.92 9.25 -4.16
CA THR A 137 6.76 10.63 -3.64
C THR A 137 5.67 11.38 -4.41
N VAL A 138 5.65 11.26 -5.74
CA VAL A 138 4.58 11.85 -6.56
C VAL A 138 3.23 11.22 -6.23
N MET A 139 3.18 9.90 -5.99
CA MET A 139 1.95 9.24 -5.52
C MET A 139 1.49 9.76 -4.15
N GLY A 140 2.41 10.00 -3.22
CA GLY A 140 2.11 10.66 -1.95
C GLY A 140 1.50 12.06 -2.15
N ILE A 141 2.11 12.88 -3.00
CA ILE A 141 1.61 14.22 -3.33
C ILE A 141 0.22 14.16 -3.98
N TRP A 142 -0.05 13.14 -4.80
CA TRP A 142 -1.36 12.93 -5.42
C TRP A 142 -2.47 12.69 -4.38
N HIS A 143 -2.16 12.07 -3.23
CA HIS A 143 -3.12 11.91 -2.13
C HIS A 143 -3.39 13.20 -1.36
N GLY A 144 -2.41 14.12 -1.29
CA GLY A 144 -2.58 15.43 -0.67
C GLY A 144 -1.26 16.10 -0.31
N LEU A 145 -1.34 17.39 0.07
CA LEU A 145 -0.16 18.19 0.43
C LEU A 145 0.23 18.11 1.92
N ASN A 146 -0.50 17.32 2.72
CA ASN A 146 -0.16 17.10 4.13
C ASN A 146 1.17 16.35 4.25
N LEU A 147 1.93 16.66 5.30
CA LEU A 147 3.23 16.03 5.58
C LEU A 147 3.11 14.50 5.69
N SER A 148 1.99 13.99 6.19
CA SER A 148 1.70 12.55 6.29
C SER A 148 1.77 11.85 4.94
N TYR A 149 1.16 12.42 3.89
CA TYR A 149 1.15 11.83 2.55
C TYR A 149 2.53 11.91 1.87
N LEU A 150 3.27 13.00 2.11
CA LEU A 150 4.64 13.12 1.64
C LEU A 150 5.55 12.06 2.30
N LEU A 151 5.47 11.91 3.62
CA LEU A 151 6.23 10.91 4.37
C LEU A 151 5.84 9.49 3.96
N TYR A 152 4.56 9.22 3.72
CA TYR A 152 4.07 7.95 3.19
C TYR A 152 4.70 7.62 1.82
N GLY A 153 4.70 8.58 0.90
CA GLY A 153 5.29 8.41 -0.42
C GLY A 153 6.81 8.15 -0.36
N LEU A 154 7.53 8.93 0.45
CA LEU A 154 8.97 8.72 0.68
C LEU A 154 9.25 7.36 1.33
N TYR A 155 8.45 6.97 2.33
CA TYR A 155 8.57 5.70 3.04
C TYR A 155 8.46 4.51 2.08
N HIS A 156 7.40 4.45 1.28
CA HIS A 156 7.22 3.36 0.32
C HIS A 156 8.26 3.39 -0.81
N GLY A 157 8.67 4.58 -1.24
CA GLY A 157 9.75 4.76 -2.22
C GLY A 157 11.08 4.18 -1.73
N MET A 158 11.46 4.49 -0.48
CA MET A 158 12.67 3.96 0.15
C MET A 158 12.60 2.45 0.32
N ILE A 159 11.47 1.89 0.78
CA ILE A 159 11.35 0.44 0.96
C ILE A 159 11.39 -0.29 -0.37
N LEU A 160 10.81 0.26 -1.44
CA LEU A 160 10.95 -0.31 -2.78
C LEU A 160 12.40 -0.29 -3.27
N ALA A 161 13.13 0.80 -3.02
CA ALA A 161 14.55 0.88 -3.34
C ALA A 161 15.38 -0.16 -2.55
N ILE A 162 15.11 -0.32 -1.25
CA ILE A 162 15.73 -1.35 -0.41
C ILE A 162 15.37 -2.75 -0.91
N THR A 163 14.12 -2.98 -1.29
CA THR A 163 13.65 -4.26 -1.84
C THR A 163 14.36 -4.60 -3.15
N GLU A 164 14.49 -3.63 -4.06
CA GLU A 164 15.25 -3.78 -5.31
C GLU A 164 16.70 -4.17 -5.03
N TYR A 165 17.36 -3.49 -4.09
CA TYR A 165 18.74 -3.82 -3.69
C TYR A 165 18.82 -5.22 -3.06
N PHE A 166 17.95 -5.52 -2.10
CA PHE A 166 17.94 -6.79 -1.36
C PHE A 166 17.76 -8.00 -2.28
N GLN A 167 16.89 -7.89 -3.29
CA GLN A 167 16.68 -8.95 -4.30
C GLN A 167 17.94 -9.28 -5.12
N LYS A 168 18.93 -8.37 -5.21
CA LYS A 168 20.19 -8.64 -5.91
C LYS A 168 21.22 -9.37 -5.05
N THR A 169 21.05 -9.40 -3.73
CA THR A 169 22.00 -10.01 -2.80
C THR A 169 22.08 -11.54 -2.97
N LYS A 170 23.24 -12.12 -2.63
CA LYS A 170 23.43 -13.60 -2.65
C LYS A 170 22.47 -14.29 -1.67
N PHE A 171 22.24 -13.68 -0.51
CA PHE A 171 21.34 -14.21 0.51
C PHE A 171 19.91 -14.38 0.00
N TYR A 172 19.33 -13.34 -0.63
CA TYR A 172 18.00 -13.45 -1.22
C TYR A 172 17.94 -14.54 -2.29
N LYS A 173 18.90 -14.53 -3.23
CA LYS A 173 18.93 -15.51 -4.34
C LYS A 173 19.02 -16.95 -3.86
N SER A 174 19.75 -17.20 -2.77
CA SER A 174 19.91 -18.54 -2.16
C SER A 174 18.66 -19.01 -1.38
N ASN A 175 17.90 -18.09 -0.81
CA ASN A 175 16.81 -18.43 0.11
C ASN A 175 15.39 -18.19 -0.46
N LYS A 176 15.24 -17.46 -1.58
CA LYS A 176 13.93 -17.05 -2.14
C LYS A 176 12.91 -18.19 -2.37
N ASN A 177 13.38 -19.42 -2.58
CA ASN A 177 12.53 -20.58 -2.85
C ASN A 177 12.23 -21.40 -1.59
N LYS A 178 12.78 -21.04 -0.42
CA LYS A 178 12.59 -21.78 0.82
C LYS A 178 11.32 -21.30 1.53
N LYS A 179 10.49 -22.24 2.02
CA LYS A 179 9.21 -21.92 2.69
C LYS A 179 9.37 -21.02 3.91
N TRP A 180 10.38 -21.27 4.75
CA TRP A 180 10.64 -20.41 5.92
C TRP A 180 10.88 -18.96 5.50
N PHE A 181 11.64 -18.76 4.41
CA PHE A 181 11.96 -17.43 3.91
C PHE A 181 10.71 -16.74 3.37
N GLU A 182 9.87 -17.46 2.62
CA GLU A 182 8.58 -16.95 2.16
C GLU A 182 7.71 -16.45 3.32
N TYR A 183 7.48 -17.27 4.35
CA TYR A 183 6.65 -16.87 5.49
C TYR A 183 7.25 -15.69 6.26
N SER A 184 8.57 -15.68 6.48
CA SER A 184 9.26 -14.55 7.09
C SER A 184 9.14 -13.28 6.25
N SER A 185 9.26 -13.38 4.92
CA SER A 185 9.14 -12.24 4.01
C SER A 185 7.72 -11.69 3.96
N ILE A 186 6.69 -12.55 3.99
CA ILE A 186 5.29 -12.12 4.12
C ILE A 186 5.09 -11.37 5.44
N PHE A 187 5.56 -11.94 6.56
CA PHE A 187 5.43 -11.30 7.87
C PHE A 187 6.10 -9.92 7.91
N VAL A 188 7.34 -9.81 7.43
CA VAL A 188 8.07 -8.53 7.38
C VAL A 188 7.33 -7.53 6.47
N THR A 189 6.92 -7.95 5.27
CA THR A 189 6.21 -7.09 4.32
C THR A 189 4.90 -6.57 4.90
N PHE A 190 4.14 -7.46 5.56
CA PHE A 190 2.89 -7.09 6.22
C PHE A 190 3.09 -5.98 7.25
N ASN A 191 4.09 -6.11 8.12
CA ASN A 191 4.39 -5.10 9.15
C ASN A 191 4.85 -3.78 8.54
N LEU A 192 5.68 -3.81 7.49
CA LEU A 192 6.10 -2.60 6.77
C LEU A 192 4.92 -1.89 6.12
N VAL A 193 4.00 -2.64 5.50
CA VAL A 193 2.78 -2.08 4.91
C VAL A 193 1.90 -1.44 5.99
N MET A 194 1.67 -2.14 7.11
CA MET A 194 0.85 -1.62 8.21
C MET A 194 1.45 -0.34 8.80
N PHE A 195 2.77 -0.26 8.94
CA PHE A 195 3.43 0.97 9.37
C PHE A 195 3.29 2.09 8.33
N GLY A 196 3.37 1.77 7.04
CA GLY A 196 3.06 2.72 5.96
C GLY A 196 1.64 3.28 6.09
N PHE A 197 0.64 2.45 6.33
CA PHE A 197 -0.73 2.90 6.58
C PHE A 197 -0.86 3.73 7.85
N PHE A 198 -0.09 3.45 8.90
CA PHE A 198 -0.07 4.31 10.09
C PHE A 198 0.47 5.71 9.80
N ILE A 199 1.50 5.84 8.95
CA ILE A 199 1.95 7.15 8.45
C ILE A 199 0.84 7.84 7.66
N PHE A 200 0.18 7.09 6.77
CA PHE A 200 -0.92 7.58 5.94
C PHE A 200 -2.12 8.08 6.77
N SER A 201 -2.36 7.49 7.94
CA SER A 201 -3.48 7.84 8.83
C SER A 201 -3.44 9.24 9.46
N GLU A 202 -2.38 10.02 9.22
CA GLU A 202 -2.08 11.33 9.82
C GLU A 202 -1.85 11.33 11.35
N LYS A 203 -2.36 10.35 12.10
CA LYS A 203 -2.12 10.17 13.54
C LYS A 203 -0.63 10.10 13.87
N PHE A 204 0.17 9.44 13.03
CA PHE A 204 1.62 9.34 13.24
C PHE A 204 2.29 10.73 13.30
N VAL A 205 2.02 11.58 12.31
CA VAL A 205 2.58 12.94 12.26
C VAL A 205 2.03 13.81 13.39
N TYR A 206 0.75 13.67 13.72
CA TYR A 206 0.14 14.34 14.85
C TYR A 206 0.85 14.02 16.18
N ILE A 207 1.14 12.74 16.43
CA ILE A 207 1.87 12.30 17.63
C ILE A 207 3.29 12.85 17.65
N LEU A 208 3.99 12.82 16.51
CA LEU A 208 5.32 13.41 16.39
C LEU A 208 5.32 14.91 16.73
N ARG A 209 4.28 15.64 16.33
CA ARG A 209 4.13 17.07 16.67
C ARG A 209 3.89 17.28 18.16
N ILE A 210 3.08 16.45 18.82
CA ILE A 210 2.85 16.54 20.27
C ILE A 210 4.15 16.25 21.04
N LEU A 211 4.89 15.22 20.65
CA LEU A 211 6.14 14.85 21.30
C LEU A 211 7.25 15.88 21.02
N GLY A 212 7.31 16.41 19.80
CA GLY A 212 8.26 17.45 19.40
C GLY A 212 7.95 18.83 19.98
N GLY A 213 6.68 19.17 20.19
CA GLY A 213 6.25 20.40 20.85
C GLY A 213 6.49 20.42 22.37
N ARG A 214 6.95 19.31 22.96
CA ARG A 214 7.46 19.26 24.34
C ARG A 214 8.96 19.57 24.46
N LEU A 215 9.64 19.80 23.34
CA LEU A 215 11.09 20.03 23.26
C LEU A 215 11.47 21.49 22.91
N TRP A 216 10.49 22.41 22.92
CA TRP A 216 10.70 23.86 22.77
C TRP A 216 9.88 24.62 23.81
#